data_AF-A0A832K017-F1
#
_entry.id   AF-A0A832K017-F1
#
_cell.length_a   1.000
_cell.length_b   1.000
_cell.length_c   1.000
_cell.angle_alpha   90.00
_cell.angle_beta   90.00
_cell.angle_gamma   90.00
#
_symmetry.space_group_name_H-M   'P 1'
#
loop_
_entity.id
_entity.type
_entity.pdbx_description
1 polymer ?
#
loop_
_entity_poly.entity_id
_entity_poly.type
_entity_poly.pdbx_seq_one_letter_code
_entity_poly.pdbx_strand_id
1 'polypeptide(L)' 'MNFGERTPAIYGWGSYIPIYRIKLDDIAKAWGEDPLVVKRGLEVDEISVKGPDEDQVTIAVNAAWNA' A
#
# COMPACT_ATOMS: atom_id res chain seq x y z
N MET A 1 -16.67 32.94 -20.78
CA MET A 1 -16.71 32.57 -19.36
C MET A 1 -15.36 32.95 -18.75
N ASN A 2 -15.34 33.87 -17.79
CA ASN A 2 -14.11 34.22 -17.08
C ASN A 2 -13.85 33.17 -16.00
N PHE A 3 -12.84 32.34 -16.19
CA PHE A 3 -12.29 31.50 -15.14
C PHE A 3 -11.30 32.39 -14.38
N GLY A 4 -11.76 33.02 -13.28
CA GLY A 4 -10.86 33.72 -12.36
C GLY A 4 -9.74 32.79 -11.86
N GLU A 5 -8.64 33.36 -11.40
CA GLU A 5 -7.46 32.61 -10.95
C GLU A 5 -7.86 31.52 -9.95
N ARG A 6 -7.84 30.26 -10.40
CA ARG A 6 -8.09 29.09 -9.56
C ARG A 6 -6.76 28.47 -9.21
N THR A 7 -6.42 28.48 -7.93
CA THR A 7 -5.25 27.76 -7.42
C THR A 7 -5.51 26.26 -7.54
N PRO A 8 -4.64 25.48 -8.21
CA PRO A 8 -4.76 24.02 -8.25
C PRO A 8 -4.61 23.44 -6.84
N ALA A 9 -5.48 22.50 -6.49
CA ALA A 9 -5.45 21.78 -5.21
C ALA A 9 -5.95 20.34 -5.38
N ILE A 10 -5.53 19.45 -4.48
CA ILE A 10 -6.07 18.09 -4.37
C ILE A 10 -7.30 18.16 -3.46
N TYR A 11 -8.47 17.87 -4.03
CA TYR A 11 -9.74 17.92 -3.29
C TYR A 11 -10.09 16.59 -2.60
N GLY A 12 -9.46 15.48 -2.99
CA GLY A 12 -9.68 14.16 -2.41
C GLY A 12 -8.70 13.12 -2.96
N TRP A 13 -8.64 11.98 -2.30
CA TRP A 13 -7.84 10.81 -2.71
C TRP A 13 -8.52 9.54 -2.21
N GLY A 14 -8.26 8.43 -2.89
CA GLY A 14 -8.71 7.11 -2.51
C GLY A 14 -7.57 6.12 -2.42
N SER A 15 -7.78 5.04 -1.68
CA SER A 15 -6.78 3.99 -1.53
C SER A 15 -7.41 2.62 -1.39
N TYR A 16 -6.66 1.62 -1.84
CA TYR A 16 -6.98 0.24 -1.64
C TYR A 16 -5.69 -0.51 -1.27
N ILE A 17 -5.76 -1.29 -0.20
CA ILE A 17 -4.64 -2.09 0.31
C ILE A 17 -5.07 -3.56 0.25
N PRO A 18 -4.29 -4.44 -0.39
CA PRO A 18 -4.58 -5.87 -0.41
C PRO A 18 -4.74 -6.47 0.98
N ILE A 19 -5.70 -7.40 1.10
CA ILE A 19 -6.09 -7.95 2.40
C ILE A 19 -5.07 -8.94 2.98
N TYR A 20 -4.30 -9.63 2.12
CA TYR A 20 -3.35 -10.63 2.57
C TYR A 20 -2.08 -9.96 3.09
N ARG A 21 -1.55 -10.49 4.20
CA ARG A 21 -0.37 -9.95 4.89
C ARG A 21 0.65 -11.06 5.12
N ILE A 22 1.93 -10.71 5.05
CA ILE A 22 3.04 -11.57 5.49
C ILE A 22 3.87 -10.81 6.54
N LYS A 23 4.18 -11.48 7.65
CA LYS A 23 4.98 -10.89 8.73
C LYS A 23 6.44 -10.80 8.33
N LEU A 24 7.11 -9.73 8.75
CA LEU A 24 8.55 -9.60 8.54
C LEU A 24 9.33 -10.72 9.25
N ASP A 25 8.79 -11.29 10.32
CA ASP A 25 9.39 -12.44 11.00
C ASP A 25 9.49 -13.68 10.09
N ASP A 26 8.48 -13.90 9.24
CA ASP A 26 8.45 -15.04 8.33
C ASP A 26 9.34 -14.80 7.11
N ILE A 27 9.39 -13.55 6.63
CA ILE A 27 10.35 -13.12 5.59
C ILE A 27 11.78 -13.29 6.11
N ALA A 28 12.12 -12.71 7.26
CA ALA A 28 13.47 -12.76 7.82
C ALA A 28 13.95 -14.22 8.00
N LYS A 29 13.09 -15.11 8.52
CA LYS A 29 13.40 -16.54 8.62
C LYS A 29 13.67 -17.20 7.27
N ALA A 30 12.85 -16.91 6.25
CA ALA A 30 13.02 -17.47 4.92
C ALA A 30 14.35 -17.02 4.26
N TRP A 31 14.85 -15.84 4.64
CA TRP A 31 16.10 -15.27 4.16
C TRP A 31 17.31 -15.53 5.08
N GLY A 32 17.11 -16.21 6.23
CA GLY A 32 18.17 -16.50 7.19
C GLY A 32 18.65 -15.29 8.00
N GLU A 33 17.82 -14.25 8.13
CA GLU A 33 18.13 -13.02 8.86
C GLU A 33 17.48 -13.01 10.27
N ASP A 34 17.94 -12.11 11.14
CA ASP A 34 17.32 -11.87 12.45
C ASP A 34 16.06 -10.98 12.31
N PRO A 35 14.87 -11.50 12.63
CA PRO A 35 13.62 -10.73 12.60
C PRO A 35 13.66 -9.40 13.36
N LEU A 36 14.36 -9.35 14.50
CA LEU A 36 14.41 -8.12 15.32
C LEU A 36 15.24 -7.03 14.64
N VAL A 37 16.34 -7.42 13.97
CA VAL A 37 17.19 -6.48 13.22
C VAL A 37 16.41 -5.92 12.03
N VAL A 38 15.74 -6.78 11.26
CA VAL A 38 14.97 -6.38 10.08
C VAL A 38 13.81 -5.45 10.45
N LYS A 39 13.01 -5.80 11.46
CA LYS A 39 11.88 -4.95 11.90
C LYS A 39 12.35 -3.61 12.45
N ARG A 40 13.44 -3.57 13.21
CA ARG A 40 14.02 -2.31 13.72
C ARG A 40 14.61 -1.45 12.61
N GLY A 41 15.19 -2.08 11.58
CA GLY A 41 15.76 -1.38 10.44
C GLY A 41 14.71 -0.78 9.50
N LEU A 42 13.55 -1.44 9.37
CA LEU A 42 12.48 -1.03 8.46
C LEU A 42 11.31 -0.30 9.14
N GLU A 43 11.17 -0.41 10.46
CA GLU A 43 10.02 0.08 11.24
C GLU A 43 8.66 -0.46 10.71
N VAL A 44 8.66 -1.72 10.29
CA VAL A 44 7.50 -2.42 9.73
C VAL A 44 7.31 -3.75 10.46
N ASP A 45 6.06 -4.14 10.72
CA ASP A 45 5.73 -5.45 11.29
C ASP A 45 5.32 -6.48 10.22
N GLU A 46 4.62 -6.03 9.18
CA GLU A 46 4.10 -6.85 8.09
C GLU A 46 3.95 -6.04 6.80
N ILE A 47 3.92 -6.73 5.66
CA ILE A 47 3.62 -6.14 4.36
C ILE A 47 2.38 -6.79 3.74
N SER A 48 1.60 -6.02 2.99
CA SER A 48 0.49 -6.54 2.19
C SER A 48 1.00 -7.25 0.94
N VAL A 49 0.33 -8.32 0.55
CA VAL A 49 0.62 -9.11 -0.65
C VAL A 49 -0.64 -9.19 -1.49
N LYS A 50 -0.48 -9.04 -2.81
CA LYS A 50 -1.59 -9.19 -3.75
C LYS A 50 -2.14 -10.62 -3.71
N GLY A 51 -3.45 -10.74 -3.63
CA GLY A 51 -4.16 -11.98 -3.92
C GLY A 51 -4.13 -12.34 -5.41
N PRO A 52 -4.61 -13.54 -5.77
CA PRO A 52 -4.61 -14.01 -7.16
C PRO A 52 -5.32 -13.06 -8.15
N ASP A 53 -6.39 -12.40 -7.72
CA ASP A 53 -7.23 -11.52 -8.55
C ASP A 53 -6.98 -10.01 -8.28
N GLU A 54 -5.90 -9.66 -7.57
CA GLU A 54 -5.55 -8.27 -7.23
C GLU A 54 -4.43 -7.71 -8.12
N ASP A 55 -4.72 -7.52 -9.40
CA ASP A 55 -3.83 -6.84 -10.33
C ASP A 55 -3.89 -5.29 -10.18
N GLN A 56 -3.05 -4.58 -10.94
CA GLN A 56 -2.95 -3.11 -10.86
C GLN A 56 -4.26 -2.39 -11.22
N VAL A 57 -5.01 -2.89 -12.20
CA VAL A 57 -6.31 -2.31 -12.61
C VAL A 57 -7.32 -2.51 -11.51
N THR A 58 -7.40 -3.71 -10.94
CA THR A 58 -8.29 -4.00 -9.79
C THR A 58 -8.00 -3.08 -8.61
N ILE A 59 -6.73 -2.89 -8.24
CA ILE A 59 -6.35 -1.99 -7.14
C ILE A 59 -6.73 -0.54 -7.47
N ALA A 60 -6.45 -0.06 -8.68
CA ALA A 60 -6.75 1.31 -9.08
C ALA A 60 -8.26 1.60 -9.11
N VAL A 61 -9.06 0.68 -9.66
CA VAL A 61 -10.53 0.82 -9.71
C VAL A 61 -11.11 0.80 -8.31
N ASN A 62 -10.69 -0.13 -7.45
CA ASN A 62 -11.19 -0.17 -6.07
C ASN A 62 -10.76 1.05 -5.26
N ALA A 63 -9.53 1.55 -5.46
CA ALA A 63 -9.07 2.78 -4.82
C ALA A 63 -9.88 3.99 -5.27
N ALA A 64 -10.25 4.09 -6.55
CA ALA A 64 -11.05 5.19 -7.07
C ALA A 64 -12.55 5.08 -6.72
N TRP A 65 -13.09 3.86 -6.68
CA TRP A 65 -14.51 3.61 -6.43
C TRP A 65 -14.88 3.78 -4.96
N ASN A 66 -14.01 3.33 -4.05
CA ASN A 66 -14.24 3.44 -2.60
C ASN A 66 -13.67 4.75 -2.00
N ALA A 67 -13.25 5.68 -2.85
CA ALA A 67 -12.79 7.03 -2.48
C ALA A 67 -13.94 7.97 -2.17
#